data_AF-A0A961R624-F1
#
_entry.id   AF-A0A961R624-F1
#
_cell.length_a   1.000
_cell.length_b   1.000
_cell.length_c   1.000
_cell.angle_alpha   90.00
_cell.angle_beta   90.00
_cell.angle_gamma   90.00
#
_symmetry.space_group_name_H-M   'P 1'
#
loop_
_entity.id
_entity.type
_entity.pdbx_description
1 polymer ?
#
loop_
_entity_poly.entity_id
_entity_poly.type
_entity_poly.pdbx_seq_one_letter_code
_entity_poly.pdbx_strand_id
1 'polypeptide(L)'
;MNFHRIADQLIENAMEQGAFDNLPGEGKPLPPPPPGDPKEAFGFQLMARAGAVPAEVQLKKEILRHTERLRTLAQGPDKLEAMQTLANLHMRLAMMLEGRR
;
A
#
# COMPACT_ATOMS: atom_id res chain seq x y z
N MET A 1 -29.53 -0.67 17.67
CA MET A 1 -29.65 -1.34 16.36
C MET A 1 -28.58 -2.43 16.33
N ASN A 2 -28.95 -3.71 16.27
CA ASN A 2 -27.98 -4.81 16.29
C ASN A 2 -27.47 -5.07 14.87
N PHE A 3 -26.36 -4.41 14.50
CA PHE A 3 -25.74 -4.53 13.18
C PHE A 3 -25.34 -5.95 12.81
N HIS A 4 -24.98 -6.79 13.80
CA HIS A 4 -24.67 -8.20 13.59
C HIS A 4 -25.82 -8.97 12.93
N ARG A 5 -27.06 -8.84 13.44
CA ARG A 5 -28.21 -9.55 12.89
C ARG A 5 -28.53 -9.15 11.44
N ILE A 6 -28.27 -7.89 11.09
CA ILE A 6 -28.46 -7.38 9.73
C ILE A 6 -27.36 -7.93 8.82
N ALA A 7 -26.10 -7.95 9.29
CA ALA A 7 -24.99 -8.51 8.56
C ALA A 7 -25.17 -10.01 8.29
N ASP A 8 -25.55 -10.79 9.31
CA ASP A 8 -25.78 -12.24 9.18
C ASP A 8 -26.87 -12.54 8.14
N GLN A 9 -27.99 -11.81 8.18
CA GLN A 9 -29.08 -11.98 7.21
C GLN A 9 -28.65 -11.65 5.77
N LEU A 10 -27.81 -10.62 5.59
CA LEU A 10 -27.27 -10.25 4.27
C LEU A 10 -26.32 -11.33 3.73
N ILE A 11 -25.50 -11.91 4.61
CA ILE A 11 -24.57 -12.99 4.24
C ILE A 11 -25.36 -14.24 3.86
N GLU A 12 -26.37 -14.63 4.64
CA GLU A 12 -27.26 -15.76 4.34
C GLU A 12 -27.94 -15.61 2.98
N ASN A 13 -28.57 -14.46 2.73
CA ASN A 13 -29.23 -14.20 1.45
C ASN A 13 -28.24 -14.23 0.27
N ALA A 14 -27.01 -13.75 0.45
CA ALA A 14 -25.97 -13.78 -0.57
C ALA A 14 -25.48 -15.22 -0.85
N MET A 15 -25.39 -16.06 0.19
CA MET A 15 -25.10 -17.49 0.03
C MET A 15 -26.20 -18.20 -0.75
N GLU A 16 -27.48 -17.98 -0.42
CA GLU A 16 -28.62 -18.58 -1.13
C GLU A 16 -28.68 -18.18 -2.61
N GLN A 17 -28.23 -16.97 -2.94
CA GLN A 17 -28.16 -16.46 -4.31
C GLN A 17 -26.92 -16.94 -5.08
N GLY A 18 -26.05 -17.74 -4.46
CA GLY A 18 -24.81 -18.21 -5.08
C GLY A 18 -23.79 -17.10 -5.30
N ALA A 19 -23.85 -15.98 -4.56
CA ALA A 19 -22.94 -14.85 -4.73
C ALA A 19 -21.47 -15.18 -4.41
N PHE A 20 -21.23 -16.32 -3.76
CA PHE A 20 -19.90 -16.83 -3.43
C PHE A 20 -19.47 -18.03 -4.31
N ASP A 21 -20.29 -18.42 -5.28
CA ASP A 21 -19.99 -19.51 -6.20
C ASP A 21 -19.11 -19.01 -7.36
N ASN A 22 -18.18 -19.84 -7.83
CA ASN A 22 -17.27 -19.59 -8.96
C ASN A 22 -16.43 -18.30 -8.79
N LEU A 23 -16.05 -17.97 -7.56
CA LEU A 23 -15.24 -16.79 -7.31
C LEU A 23 -13.86 -16.91 -7.98
N PRO A 24 -13.28 -15.80 -8.46
CA PRO A 24 -11.93 -15.80 -9.00
C PRO A 24 -10.93 -16.34 -7.97
N GLY A 25 -10.41 -17.54 -8.21
CA GLY A 25 -9.46 -18.20 -7.30
C GLY A 25 -10.06 -19.31 -6.43
N GLU A 26 -11.34 -19.62 -6.59
CA GLU A 26 -11.96 -20.77 -5.92
C GLU A 26 -11.21 -22.08 -6.23
N GLY A 27 -10.96 -22.88 -5.20
CA GLY A 27 -10.22 -24.15 -5.29
C GLY A 27 -8.71 -24.01 -5.57
N LYS A 28 -8.19 -22.79 -5.76
CA LYS A 28 -6.75 -22.57 -5.99
C LYS A 28 -6.01 -22.36 -4.67
N PRO A 29 -4.73 -22.76 -4.58
CA PRO A 29 -3.92 -22.46 -3.40
C PRO A 29 -3.84 -20.95 -3.20
N LEU A 30 -3.88 -20.53 -1.93
CA LEU A 30 -3.70 -19.14 -1.57
C LEU A 30 -2.31 -18.66 -2.06
N PRO A 31 -2.19 -17.42 -2.57
CA PRO A 31 -0.90 -16.84 -2.86
C PRO A 31 -0.06 -16.80 -1.56
N PRO A 32 1.28 -16.84 -1.68
CA PRO A 32 2.14 -16.70 -0.52
C PRO A 32 1.81 -15.41 0.23
N PRO A 33 1.89 -15.41 1.57
CA PRO A 33 1.61 -14.22 2.35
C PRO A 33 2.53 -13.09 1.86
N PRO A 34 2.00 -11.87 1.70
CA PRO A 34 2.82 -10.74 1.33
C PRO A 34 3.92 -10.52 2.39
N PRO A 35 5.12 -10.05 1.99
CA PRO A 35 6.17 -9.73 2.94
C PRO A 35 5.71 -8.59 3.87
N GLY A 36 6.02 -8.71 5.17
CA GLY A 36 5.65 -7.72 6.19
C GLY A 36 4.41 -8.11 6.99
N ASP A 37 3.72 -7.12 7.57
CA ASP A 37 2.49 -7.33 8.35
C ASP A 37 1.30 -7.68 7.42
N PRO A 38 0.61 -8.81 7.62
CA PRO A 38 -0.54 -9.20 6.81
C PRO A 38 -1.68 -8.17 6.77
N LYS A 39 -1.91 -7.42 7.87
CA LYS A 39 -2.96 -6.39 7.92
C LYS A 39 -2.61 -5.21 7.03
N GLU A 40 -1.35 -4.78 7.08
CA GLU A 40 -0.87 -3.66 6.30
C GLU A 40 -0.86 -4.02 4.80
N ALA A 41 -0.37 -5.22 4.48
CA ALA A 41 -0.38 -5.71 3.11
C ALA A 41 -1.79 -5.87 2.53
N PHE A 42 -2.76 -6.32 3.33
CA PHE A 42 -4.17 -6.36 2.91
C PHE A 42 -4.71 -4.95 2.64
N GLY A 43 -4.40 -3.98 3.51
CA GLY A 43 -4.75 -2.57 3.30
C GLY A 43 -4.18 -2.02 2.00
N PHE A 44 -2.91 -2.29 1.70
CA PHE A 44 -2.29 -1.89 0.43
C PHE A 44 -2.90 -2.58 -0.78
N GLN A 45 -3.22 -3.87 -0.70
CA GLN A 45 -3.90 -4.58 -1.78
C GLN A 45 -5.31 -4.01 -2.04
N LEU A 46 -6.06 -3.70 -0.99
CA LEU A 46 -7.38 -3.10 -1.11
C LEU A 46 -7.31 -1.71 -1.76
N MET A 47 -6.39 -0.85 -1.31
CA MET A 47 -6.16 0.47 -1.91
C MET A 47 -5.76 0.34 -3.39
N ALA A 48 -4.82 -0.55 -3.71
CA ALA A 48 -4.39 -0.79 -5.08
C ALA A 48 -5.54 -1.27 -5.99
N ARG A 49 -6.41 -2.16 -5.48
CA ARG A 49 -7.63 -2.60 -6.20
C ARG A 49 -8.63 -1.47 -6.41
N ALA A 50 -8.70 -0.51 -5.48
CA ALA A 50 -9.55 0.68 -5.59
C ALA A 50 -8.92 1.79 -6.45
N GLY A 51 -7.73 1.58 -7.03
CA GLY A 51 -6.99 2.60 -7.79
C GLY A 51 -6.34 3.68 -6.93
N ALA A 52 -6.33 3.52 -5.60
CA ALA A 52 -5.69 4.44 -4.68
C ALA A 52 -4.21 4.05 -4.47
N VAL A 53 -3.32 5.03 -4.56
CA VAL A 53 -1.89 4.85 -4.27
C VAL A 53 -1.61 5.37 -2.85
N PRO A 54 -1.10 4.53 -1.93
CA PRO A 54 -0.73 4.98 -0.60
C PRO A 54 0.31 6.11 -0.66
N ALA A 55 0.18 7.11 0.23
CA ALA A 55 1.09 8.25 0.28
C ALA A 55 2.58 7.82 0.41
N GLU A 56 2.84 6.73 1.12
CA GLU A 56 4.16 6.15 1.26
C GLU A 56 4.74 5.62 -0.07
N VAL A 57 3.91 4.98 -0.88
CA VAL A 57 4.32 4.48 -2.21
C VAL A 57 4.65 5.66 -3.12
N GLN A 58 3.87 6.75 -3.02
CA GLN A 58 4.15 7.97 -3.75
C GLN A 58 5.49 8.59 -3.33
N LEU A 59 5.74 8.67 -2.01
CA LEU A 59 7.00 9.21 -1.48
C LEU A 59 8.20 8.34 -1.88
N LYS A 60 8.07 7.01 -1.87
CA LYS A 60 9.10 6.08 -2.35
C LYS A 60 9.42 6.30 -3.83
N LYS A 61 8.41 6.54 -4.67
CA LYS A 61 8.62 6.90 -6.09
C LYS A 61 9.36 8.23 -6.24
N GLU A 62 9.04 9.23 -5.42
CA GLU A 62 9.77 10.51 -5.42
C GLU A 62 11.23 10.32 -5.02
N ILE A 63 11.50 9.57 -3.94
CA ILE A 63 12.85 9.23 -3.50
C ILE A 63 13.65 8.59 -4.63
N LEU A 64 13.07 7.61 -5.34
CA LEU A 64 13.72 6.97 -6.50
C LEU A 64 14.05 7.99 -7.59
N ARG A 65 13.09 8.84 -7.97
CA ARG A 65 13.31 9.89 -8.99
C ARG A 65 14.44 10.85 -8.58
N HIS A 66 14.45 11.29 -7.33
CA HIS A 66 15.49 12.19 -6.81
C HIS A 66 16.85 11.50 -6.74
N THR A 67 16.89 10.21 -6.40
CA THR A 67 18.12 9.39 -6.41
C THR A 67 18.70 9.27 -7.81
N GLU A 68 17.87 9.00 -8.83
CA GLU A 68 18.35 8.94 -10.22
C GLU A 68 18.86 10.30 -10.69
N ARG A 69 18.15 11.40 -10.37
CA ARG A 69 18.63 12.76 -10.67
C ARG A 69 20.00 13.01 -10.06
N LEU A 70 20.20 12.61 -8.81
CA LEU A 70 21.46 12.80 -8.08
C LEU A 70 22.64 12.07 -8.73
N ARG A 71 22.40 10.90 -9.33
CA ARG A 71 23.41 10.15 -10.08
C ARG A 71 23.88 10.87 -11.34
N THR A 72 23.01 11.68 -11.95
CA THR A 72 23.32 12.43 -13.19
C THR A 72 24.00 13.78 -12.94
N LEU A 73 24.02 14.27 -11.69
CA LEU A 73 24.60 15.58 -11.35
C LEU A 73 26.11 15.49 -11.12
N ALA A 74 26.84 16.46 -11.68
CA ALA A 74 28.26 16.67 -11.41
C ALA A 74 28.49 17.12 -9.95
N GLN A 75 29.72 16.94 -9.45
CA GLN A 75 30.09 17.44 -8.12
C GLN A 75 29.99 18.97 -8.09
N GLY A 76 29.21 19.51 -7.17
CA GLY A 76 28.94 20.95 -7.09
C GLY A 76 27.80 21.29 -6.12
N PRO A 77 27.44 22.57 -6.01
CA PRO A 77 26.37 23.04 -5.12
C PRO A 77 25.02 22.36 -5.43
N ASP A 78 24.70 22.15 -6.71
CA ASP A 78 23.47 21.49 -7.15
C ASP A 78 23.33 20.07 -6.61
N LYS A 79 24.45 19.34 -6.44
CA LYS A 79 24.44 17.99 -5.89
C LYS A 79 24.18 18.02 -4.38
N LEU A 80 24.72 19.02 -3.67
CA LEU A 80 24.47 19.21 -2.25
C LEU A 80 22.98 19.49 -1.98
N GLU A 81 22.37 20.38 -2.77
CA GLU A 81 20.93 20.67 -2.67
C GLU A 81 20.07 19.43 -2.97
N ALA A 82 20.45 18.67 -4.01
CA ALA A 82 19.78 17.41 -4.33
C ALA A 82 19.90 16.37 -3.19
N MET A 83 21.06 16.29 -2.53
CA MET A 83 21.28 15.43 -1.36
C MET A 83 20.41 15.85 -0.17
N GLN A 84 20.32 17.16 0.12
CA GLN A 84 19.47 17.69 1.20
C GLN A 84 17.99 17.38 0.95
N THR A 85 17.54 17.57 -0.29
CA THR A 85 16.18 17.23 -0.71
C THR A 85 15.90 15.74 -0.52
N LEU A 86 16.83 14.88 -0.94
CA LEU A 86 16.70 13.44 -0.77
C LEU A 86 16.68 13.02 0.70
N ALA A 87 17.48 13.66 1.56
CA ALA A 87 17.48 13.41 2.99
C ALA A 87 16.14 13.80 3.65
N ASN A 88 15.55 14.94 3.25
CA ASN A 88 14.23 15.36 3.75
C ASN A 88 13.13 14.36 3.37
N LEU A 89 13.14 13.86 2.13
CA LEU A 89 12.19 12.83 1.69
C LEU A 89 12.33 11.52 2.49
N HIS A 90 13.55 11.07 2.77
CA HIS A 90 13.78 9.90 3.62
C HIS A 90 13.31 10.13 5.05
N MET A 91 13.55 11.31 5.63
CA MET A 91 13.07 11.66 6.97
C MET A 91 11.54 11.65 7.05
N ARG A 92 10.86 12.23 6.04
CA ARG A 92 9.39 12.16 5.94
C ARG A 92 8.87 10.73 5.85
N LEU A 93 9.57 9.86 5.11
CA LEU A 93 9.22 8.45 5.02
C LEU A 93 9.33 7.77 6.39
N ALA A 94 10.44 7.99 7.10
CA ALA A 94 10.69 7.42 8.41
C ALA A 94 9.62 7.84 9.43
N MET A 95 9.29 9.13 9.50
CA MET A 95 8.24 9.62 10.41
C MET A 95 6.86 8.98 10.12
N MET A 96 6.52 8.78 8.84
CA MET A 96 5.27 8.09 8.47
C MET A 96 5.24 6.63 8.90
N LEU A 97 6.38 5.93 8.88
CA LEU A 97 6.48 4.53 9.29
C LEU A 97 6.51 4.39 10.81
N GLU A 98 7.18 5.31 11.51
CA GLU A 98 7.22 5.33 12.98
C GLU A 98 5.85 5.65 13.59
N GLY A 99 5.09 6.58 13.01
CA GLY A 99 3.73 6.88 13.46
C GLY A 99 2.70 5.76 13.24
N ARG A 100 3.09 4.66 12.60
CA ARG A 100 2.25 3.45 12.40
C ARG A 100 2.59 2.28 13.33
N ARG A 101 3.67 2.39 14.11
CA ARG A 101 4.03 1.41 15.15
C ARG A 101 3.27 1.68 16.43
#